data_AF-A0A254NHI8-F1
#
_entry.id   AF-A0A254NHI8-F1
#
_cell.length_a   1.000
_cell.length_b   1.000
_cell.length_c   1.000
_cell.angle_alpha   90.00
_cell.angle_beta   90.00
_cell.angle_gamma   90.00
#
_symmetry.space_group_name_H-M   'P 1'
#
loop_
_entity.id
_entity.type
_entity.pdbx_description
1 polymer ?
#
loop_
_entity_poly.entity_id
_entity_poly.type
_entity_poly.pdbx_seq_one_letter_code
_entity_poly.pdbx_strand_id
1 'polypeptide(L)'
;MTKTKNGEVTERSPLLRGFGRPAAYSLLEIAAAYAPVAVLAHYAVRQPDLLLILPMLLLHAGGSLIGLRQAEGRAAGWMAALPFVIALLLALAIPGGLLARGVAAALLLLSALRGLLVGRRQLWDNMWVRIPMTGIAAMFVLYIVAGRVPELAGYRPQLYLLSVVLLALTLLLVNGDRVRNEAGAETSALSNILTANRRLTWIVAAFIVLAGMIGGPTGILNAIRRWWLSLFAGGTPQGAPVPESPGMPSADYSELLEMGEKQETPLWLKIIGYAFQTVFWALVAALALWLLYRLFGRWLPNGIRNLVRKIAARLGLMREMRAVQSGASYTDRAEKLSAEETGKRKRRFRFGSGRREAEYAGDDPRLRYRSVVLQALRKGLPFVSSRTPAETGKELAQSRYTELSPSELDQLVERYNQARYGEKE
;
A
#
# COMPACT_ATOMS: atom_id res chain seq x y z
N MET A 1 -28.93 14.35 16.88
CA MET A 1 -28.89 13.49 18.09
C MET A 1 -27.51 13.54 18.71
N THR A 2 -27.32 14.49 19.61
CA THR A 2 -26.17 14.63 20.52
C THR A 2 -26.28 13.55 21.60
N LYS A 3 -25.19 12.83 21.87
CA LYS A 3 -25.12 11.86 22.98
C LYS A 3 -24.11 12.44 23.96
N THR A 4 -24.58 12.98 25.07
CA THR A 4 -23.72 13.43 26.16
C THR A 4 -23.21 12.19 26.90
N LYS A 5 -21.89 11.98 26.87
CA LYS A 5 -21.21 10.98 27.70
C LYS A 5 -20.14 11.75 28.48
N ASN A 6 -20.30 11.86 29.79
CA ASN A 6 -19.41 12.60 30.70
C ASN A 6 -19.29 14.12 30.44
N GLY A 7 -20.38 14.82 30.13
CA GLY A 7 -20.37 16.30 30.03
C GLY A 7 -19.68 16.88 28.78
N GLU A 8 -18.87 16.10 28.06
CA GLU A 8 -18.35 16.51 26.75
C GLU A 8 -19.43 16.34 25.67
N VAL A 9 -19.83 17.47 25.09
CA VAL A 9 -20.62 17.49 23.86
C VAL A 9 -19.70 17.01 22.74
N THR A 10 -19.71 15.71 22.48
CA THR A 10 -19.09 15.16 21.28
C THR A 10 -19.94 15.57 20.08
N GLU A 11 -19.57 16.67 19.42
CA GLU A 11 -20.12 17.04 18.12
C GLU A 11 -19.97 15.85 17.19
N ARG A 12 -21.11 15.22 16.84
CA ARG A 12 -21.12 14.19 15.82
C ARG A 12 -20.79 14.87 14.50
N SER A 13 -19.55 14.70 14.05
CA SER A 13 -19.12 15.11 12.72
C SER A 13 -20.15 14.58 11.70
N PRO A 14 -20.59 15.41 10.74
CA PRO A 14 -21.65 15.02 9.80
C PRO A 14 -21.27 13.75 9.05
N LEU A 15 -22.23 12.85 8.86
CA LEU A 15 -22.09 11.48 8.31
C LEU A 15 -21.32 11.40 6.96
N LEU A 16 -21.18 12.52 6.24
CA LEU A 16 -20.55 12.61 4.93
C LEU A 16 -19.18 13.32 4.94
N ARG A 17 -18.78 13.99 6.03
CA ARG A 17 -17.40 14.50 6.19
C ARG A 17 -16.48 13.30 6.37
N GLY A 18 -15.90 12.84 5.27
CA GLY A 18 -14.94 11.73 5.27
C GLY A 18 -15.26 10.61 4.29
N PHE A 19 -16.35 10.66 3.51
CA PHE A 19 -16.64 9.63 2.49
C PHE A 19 -15.74 9.74 1.26
N GLY A 20 -15.42 10.97 0.84
CA GLY A 20 -14.72 11.22 -0.40
C GLY A 20 -13.32 10.60 -0.47
N ARG A 21 -12.59 10.59 0.66
CA ARG A 21 -11.26 9.96 0.73
C ARG A 21 -11.36 8.43 0.56
N PRO A 22 -12.03 7.66 1.43
CA PRO A 22 -12.18 6.21 1.28
C PRO A 22 -12.70 5.76 -0.09
N ALA A 23 -13.64 6.52 -0.69
CA ALA A 23 -14.13 6.25 -2.02
C ALA A 23 -13.05 6.44 -3.10
N ALA A 24 -12.32 7.55 -3.08
CA ALA A 24 -11.22 7.81 -4.00
C ALA A 24 -10.10 6.77 -3.88
N TYR A 25 -9.75 6.35 -2.65
CA TYR A 25 -8.78 5.28 -2.43
C TYR A 25 -9.27 3.93 -2.92
N SER A 26 -10.56 3.62 -2.73
CA SER A 26 -11.15 2.39 -3.26
C SER A 26 -11.09 2.37 -4.79
N LEU A 27 -11.38 3.50 -5.43
CA LEU A 27 -11.24 3.64 -6.88
C LEU A 27 -9.81 3.38 -7.33
N LEU A 28 -8.81 3.94 -6.64
CA LEU A 28 -7.40 3.76 -6.97
C LEU A 28 -6.89 2.34 -6.78
N GLU A 29 -7.20 1.69 -5.64
CA GLU A 29 -6.77 0.31 -5.39
C GLU A 29 -7.40 -0.66 -6.40
N ILE A 30 -8.68 -0.48 -6.74
CA ILE A 30 -9.37 -1.35 -7.69
C ILE A 30 -8.94 -1.05 -9.14
N ALA A 31 -8.74 0.21 -9.51
CA ALA A 31 -8.16 0.57 -10.80
C ALA A 31 -6.73 0.02 -10.96
N ALA A 32 -5.93 0.00 -9.89
CA ALA A 32 -4.60 -0.61 -9.91
C ALA A 32 -4.65 -2.15 -10.10
N ALA A 33 -5.75 -2.79 -9.70
CA ALA A 33 -5.99 -4.21 -9.93
C ALA A 33 -6.61 -4.52 -11.31
N TYR A 34 -6.86 -3.52 -12.16
CA TYR A 34 -7.54 -3.70 -13.44
C TYR A 34 -6.82 -4.72 -14.35
N ALA A 35 -5.51 -4.57 -14.57
CA ALA A 35 -4.76 -5.45 -15.46
C ALA A 35 -4.87 -6.95 -15.11
N PRO A 36 -4.57 -7.40 -13.86
CA PRO A 36 -4.73 -8.80 -13.52
C PRO A 36 -6.19 -9.26 -13.56
N VAL A 37 -7.15 -8.39 -13.22
CA VAL A 37 -8.58 -8.72 -13.31
C VAL A 37 -9.02 -8.90 -14.77
N ALA A 38 -8.57 -8.06 -15.69
CA ALA A 38 -8.88 -8.18 -17.12
C ALA A 38 -8.37 -9.51 -17.69
N VAL A 39 -7.15 -9.92 -17.32
CA VAL A 39 -6.58 -11.22 -17.73
C VAL A 39 -7.41 -12.38 -17.17
N LEU A 40 -7.77 -12.35 -15.89
CA LEU A 40 -8.60 -13.38 -15.26
C LEU A 40 -10.02 -13.41 -15.85
N ALA A 41 -10.60 -12.25 -16.10
CA ALA A 41 -11.91 -12.11 -16.73
C ALA A 41 -11.92 -12.77 -18.11
N HIS A 42 -10.88 -12.49 -18.91
CA HIS A 42 -10.76 -13.01 -20.26
C HIS A 42 -10.52 -14.53 -20.29
N TYR A 43 -9.50 -15.02 -19.59
CA TYR A 43 -9.09 -16.43 -19.71
C TYR A 43 -9.81 -17.40 -18.78
N ALA A 44 -10.08 -16.99 -17.53
CA ALA A 44 -10.63 -17.89 -16.51
C ALA A 44 -12.15 -17.80 -16.40
N VAL A 45 -12.69 -16.58 -16.44
CA VAL A 45 -14.14 -16.34 -16.30
C VAL A 45 -14.85 -16.36 -17.65
N ARG A 46 -14.15 -15.95 -18.73
CA ARG A 46 -14.69 -15.77 -20.08
C ARG A 46 -15.92 -14.87 -20.11
N GLN A 47 -15.85 -13.78 -19.34
CA GLN A 47 -16.93 -12.80 -19.20
C GLN A 47 -16.36 -11.38 -19.33
N PRO A 48 -17.21 -10.37 -19.62
CA PRO A 48 -16.81 -8.98 -19.56
C PRO A 48 -16.15 -8.63 -18.22
N ASP A 49 -15.00 -7.98 -18.28
CA ASP A 49 -14.20 -7.55 -17.13
C ASP A 49 -14.99 -6.61 -16.19
N LEU A 50 -15.88 -5.78 -16.74
CA LEU A 50 -16.78 -4.90 -15.99
C LEU A 50 -17.68 -5.66 -15.00
N LEU A 51 -18.08 -6.90 -15.32
CA LEU A 51 -18.87 -7.74 -14.41
C LEU A 51 -18.12 -8.13 -13.14
N LEU A 52 -16.78 -8.09 -13.16
CA LEU A 52 -15.96 -8.33 -11.97
C LEU A 52 -15.57 -7.00 -11.30
N ILE A 53 -15.12 -6.02 -12.08
CA ILE A 53 -14.56 -4.77 -11.55
C ILE A 53 -15.60 -3.94 -10.79
N LEU A 54 -16.82 -3.82 -11.31
CA LEU A 54 -17.86 -3.00 -10.67
C LEU A 54 -18.27 -3.59 -9.31
N PRO A 55 -18.61 -4.89 -9.19
CA PRO A 55 -18.80 -5.53 -7.90
C PRO A 55 -17.58 -5.43 -6.98
N MET A 56 -16.36 -5.60 -7.50
CA MET A 56 -15.14 -5.44 -6.71
C MET A 56 -15.05 -4.03 -6.12
N LEU A 57 -15.31 -2.98 -6.90
CA LEU A 57 -15.31 -1.60 -6.44
C LEU A 57 -16.36 -1.35 -5.35
N LEU A 58 -17.59 -1.81 -5.57
CA LEU A 58 -18.69 -1.65 -4.61
C LEU A 58 -18.39 -2.38 -3.29
N LEU A 59 -17.88 -3.61 -3.36
CA LEU A 59 -17.49 -4.39 -2.18
C LEU A 59 -16.30 -3.78 -1.46
N HIS A 60 -15.31 -3.25 -2.18
CA HIS A 60 -14.16 -2.59 -1.58
C HIS A 60 -14.60 -1.32 -0.85
N ALA A 61 -15.36 -0.45 -1.52
CA ALA A 61 -15.86 0.80 -0.95
C ALA A 61 -16.79 0.53 0.23
N GLY A 62 -17.75 -0.39 0.08
CA GLY A 62 -18.67 -0.79 1.15
C GLY A 62 -17.94 -1.42 2.34
N GLY A 63 -16.98 -2.32 2.08
CA GLY A 63 -16.11 -2.90 3.11
C GLY A 63 -15.31 -1.82 3.85
N SER A 64 -14.74 -0.85 3.12
CA SER A 64 -13.99 0.28 3.69
C SER A 64 -14.85 1.14 4.60
N LEU A 65 -16.10 1.42 4.22
CA LEU A 65 -17.04 2.15 5.07
C LEU A 65 -17.43 1.40 6.34
N ILE A 66 -17.74 0.11 6.21
CA ILE A 66 -18.07 -0.73 7.35
C ILE A 66 -16.86 -0.79 8.29
N GLY A 67 -15.65 -0.94 7.74
CA GLY A 67 -14.42 -0.97 8.51
C GLY A 67 -14.15 0.34 9.25
N LEU A 68 -14.37 1.48 8.59
CA LEU A 68 -14.27 2.81 9.20
C LEU A 68 -15.26 2.96 10.35
N ARG A 69 -16.54 2.66 10.12
CA ARG A 69 -17.58 2.74 11.15
C ARG A 69 -17.30 1.81 12.33
N GLN A 70 -16.68 0.66 12.10
CA GLN A 70 -16.26 -0.22 13.19
C GLN A 70 -15.08 0.34 13.99
N ALA A 71 -14.11 0.99 13.32
CA ALA A 71 -13.03 1.68 14.01
C ALA A 71 -13.54 2.84 14.88
N GLU A 72 -14.59 3.52 14.44
CA GLU A 72 -15.27 4.59 15.19
C GLU A 72 -16.24 4.06 16.28
N GLY A 73 -16.41 2.74 16.43
CA GLY A 73 -17.37 2.14 17.36
C GLY A 73 -18.84 2.40 16.99
N ARG A 74 -19.13 2.82 15.76
CA ARG A 74 -20.47 3.14 15.25
C ARG A 74 -21.17 1.98 14.54
N ALA A 75 -20.45 0.89 14.25
CA ALA A 75 -21.00 -0.30 13.62
C ALA A 75 -20.75 -1.54 14.47
N ALA A 76 -21.77 -2.41 14.52
CA ALA A 76 -21.67 -3.68 15.21
C ALA A 76 -20.68 -4.62 14.50
N GLY A 77 -20.08 -5.56 15.26
CA GLY A 77 -19.11 -6.51 14.73
C GLY A 77 -19.66 -7.39 13.60
N TRP A 78 -20.95 -7.79 13.69
CA TRP A 78 -21.60 -8.65 12.69
C TRP A 78 -21.70 -7.99 11.30
N MET A 79 -21.72 -6.66 11.22
CA MET A 79 -21.76 -5.95 9.94
C MET A 79 -20.52 -6.24 9.07
N ALA A 80 -19.42 -6.72 9.67
CA ALA A 80 -18.25 -7.16 8.91
C ALA A 80 -18.52 -8.38 8.03
N ALA A 81 -19.54 -9.20 8.34
CA ALA A 81 -19.90 -10.36 7.53
C ALA A 81 -20.64 -9.96 6.23
N LEU A 82 -21.34 -8.83 6.24
CA LEU A 82 -22.20 -8.37 5.15
C LEU A 82 -21.49 -8.29 3.78
N PRO A 83 -20.32 -7.65 3.62
CA PRO A 83 -19.65 -7.60 2.31
C PRO A 83 -19.19 -8.99 1.83
N PHE A 84 -18.91 -9.94 2.72
CA PHE A 84 -18.55 -11.31 2.32
C PHE A 84 -19.77 -12.11 1.84
N VAL A 85 -20.91 -11.95 2.52
CA VAL A 85 -22.18 -12.58 2.07
C VAL A 85 -22.57 -12.04 0.71
N ILE A 86 -22.52 -10.72 0.51
CA ILE A 86 -22.80 -10.09 -0.78
C ILE A 86 -21.80 -10.57 -1.84
N ALA A 87 -20.51 -10.68 -1.53
CA ALA A 87 -19.50 -11.21 -2.45
C ALA A 87 -19.81 -12.63 -2.93
N LEU A 88 -20.23 -13.52 -2.02
CA LEU A 88 -20.60 -14.90 -2.36
C LEU A 88 -21.87 -14.95 -3.23
N LEU A 89 -22.90 -14.16 -2.88
CA LEU A 89 -24.13 -14.09 -3.66
C LEU A 89 -23.88 -13.56 -5.08
N LEU A 90 -23.06 -12.50 -5.20
CA LEU A 90 -22.67 -11.95 -6.50
C LEU A 90 -21.85 -12.95 -7.32
N ALA A 91 -20.94 -13.71 -6.68
CA ALA A 91 -20.16 -14.74 -7.37
C ALA A 91 -21.04 -15.88 -7.92
N LEU A 92 -22.11 -16.26 -7.19
CA LEU A 92 -23.07 -17.26 -7.66
C LEU A 92 -23.90 -16.76 -8.87
N ALA A 93 -24.13 -15.45 -8.94
CA ALA A 93 -24.83 -14.81 -10.06
C ALA A 93 -23.97 -14.69 -11.32
N ILE A 94 -22.65 -14.92 -11.25
CA ILE A 94 -21.79 -14.85 -12.44
C ILE A 94 -22.08 -16.04 -13.37
N PRO A 95 -22.40 -15.77 -14.65
CA PRO A 95 -22.60 -16.82 -15.64
C PRO A 95 -21.27 -17.55 -15.91
N GLY A 96 -21.33 -18.89 -15.92
CA GLY A 96 -20.17 -19.73 -16.19
C GLY A 96 -20.15 -20.99 -15.33
N GLY A 97 -19.13 -21.82 -15.58
CA GLY A 97 -18.88 -23.05 -14.82
C GLY A 97 -18.38 -22.77 -13.39
N LEU A 98 -18.18 -23.85 -12.64
CA LEU A 98 -17.67 -23.80 -11.27
C LEU A 98 -16.34 -23.03 -11.15
N LEU A 99 -15.44 -23.18 -12.12
CA LEU A 99 -14.15 -22.47 -12.13
C LEU A 99 -14.34 -20.94 -12.23
N ALA A 100 -15.17 -20.47 -13.15
CA ALA A 100 -15.47 -19.04 -13.34
C ALA A 100 -16.05 -18.43 -12.06
N ARG A 101 -17.04 -19.11 -11.46
CA ARG A 101 -17.65 -18.71 -10.19
C ARG A 101 -16.66 -18.74 -9.02
N GLY A 102 -15.76 -19.74 -8.98
CA GLY A 102 -14.72 -19.86 -7.98
C GLY A 102 -13.69 -18.73 -8.04
N VAL A 103 -13.21 -18.39 -9.24
CA VAL A 103 -12.30 -17.25 -9.47
C VAL A 103 -12.98 -15.93 -9.11
N ALA A 104 -14.22 -15.73 -9.56
CA ALA A 104 -15.01 -14.57 -9.19
C ALA A 104 -15.20 -14.44 -7.68
N ALA A 105 -15.60 -15.51 -7.00
CA ALA A 105 -15.75 -15.54 -5.55
C ALA A 105 -14.44 -15.15 -4.85
N ALA A 106 -13.30 -15.70 -5.29
CA ALA A 106 -12.00 -15.35 -4.72
C ALA A 106 -11.69 -13.85 -4.88
N LEU A 107 -11.87 -13.28 -6.06
CA LEU A 107 -11.63 -11.84 -6.31
C LEU A 107 -12.56 -10.94 -5.50
N LEU A 108 -13.85 -11.26 -5.44
CA LEU A 108 -14.85 -10.48 -4.71
C LEU A 108 -14.62 -10.56 -3.19
N LEU A 109 -14.29 -11.74 -2.65
CA LEU A 109 -13.95 -11.93 -1.24
C LEU A 109 -12.66 -11.20 -0.87
N LEU A 110 -11.63 -11.24 -1.73
CA LEU A 110 -10.39 -10.49 -1.55
C LEU A 110 -10.66 -8.99 -1.54
N SER A 111 -11.51 -8.50 -2.44
CA SER A 111 -11.91 -7.10 -2.50
C SER A 111 -12.65 -6.66 -1.23
N ALA A 112 -13.61 -7.46 -0.76
CA ALA A 112 -14.34 -7.23 0.49
C ALA A 112 -13.41 -7.23 1.71
N LEU A 113 -12.49 -8.19 1.80
CA LEU A 113 -11.48 -8.25 2.87
C LEU A 113 -10.59 -7.00 2.85
N ARG A 114 -10.05 -6.67 1.66
CA ARG A 114 -9.13 -5.55 1.50
C ARG A 114 -9.82 -4.24 1.88
N GLY A 115 -11.04 -4.02 1.39
CA GLY A 115 -11.87 -2.89 1.77
C GLY A 115 -12.04 -2.80 3.28
N LEU A 116 -12.48 -3.87 3.94
CA LEU A 116 -12.66 -3.90 5.40
C LEU A 116 -11.37 -3.58 6.18
N LEU A 117 -10.23 -4.08 5.73
CA LEU A 117 -8.93 -3.80 6.35
C LEU A 117 -8.50 -2.34 6.16
N VAL A 118 -8.66 -1.81 4.95
CA VAL A 118 -8.40 -0.40 4.64
C VAL A 118 -9.25 0.51 5.52
N GLY A 119 -10.55 0.20 5.64
CA GLY A 119 -11.51 0.80 6.56
C GLY A 119 -11.04 0.84 8.01
N ARG A 120 -10.79 -0.33 8.57
CA ARG A 120 -10.49 -0.48 10.01
C ARG A 120 -9.16 0.15 10.42
N ARG A 121 -8.17 0.10 9.52
CA ARG A 121 -6.81 0.60 9.80
C ARG A 121 -6.58 2.00 9.25
N GLN A 122 -7.59 2.62 8.66
CA GLN A 122 -7.51 3.94 8.03
C GLN A 122 -6.31 4.04 7.08
N LEU A 123 -6.09 2.98 6.28
CA LEU A 123 -4.87 2.87 5.44
C LEU A 123 -4.80 3.93 4.34
N TRP A 124 -5.89 4.68 4.11
CA TRP A 124 -5.90 5.82 3.21
C TRP A 124 -4.92 6.93 3.64
N ASP A 125 -4.71 7.15 4.94
CA ASP A 125 -3.81 8.21 5.41
C ASP A 125 -2.32 7.87 5.17
N ASN A 126 -2.04 6.59 4.90
CA ASN A 126 -0.71 6.10 4.53
C ASN A 126 -0.79 5.30 3.23
N MET A 127 -1.46 5.84 2.20
CA MET A 127 -1.49 5.15 0.92
C MET A 127 -0.07 5.01 0.38
N TRP A 128 0.35 3.77 0.17
CA TRP A 128 1.61 3.48 -0.47
C TRP A 128 1.46 3.80 -1.95
N VAL A 129 2.07 4.91 -2.40
CA VAL A 129 2.18 5.30 -3.82
C VAL A 129 2.62 4.14 -4.71
N ARG A 130 3.31 3.15 -4.13
CA ARG A 130 3.68 1.90 -4.79
C ARG A 130 2.48 1.16 -5.41
N ILE A 131 1.31 1.12 -4.76
CA ILE A 131 0.15 0.36 -5.27
C ILE A 131 -0.33 0.91 -6.63
N PRO A 132 -0.72 2.19 -6.76
CA PRO A 132 -1.12 2.72 -8.06
C PRO A 132 0.01 2.67 -9.09
N MET A 133 1.26 2.89 -8.68
CA MET A 133 2.41 2.77 -9.60
C MET A 133 2.60 1.35 -10.14
N THR A 134 2.44 0.33 -9.28
CA THR A 134 2.47 -1.07 -9.73
C THR A 134 1.29 -1.40 -10.64
N GLY A 135 0.12 -0.82 -10.39
CA GLY A 135 -1.06 -0.96 -11.26
C GLY A 135 -0.84 -0.35 -12.64
N ILE A 136 -0.27 0.86 -12.71
CA ILE A 136 0.12 1.52 -13.97
C ILE A 136 1.14 0.66 -14.72
N ALA A 137 2.18 0.19 -14.04
CA ALA A 137 3.18 -0.68 -14.65
C ALA A 137 2.56 -1.98 -15.21
N ALA A 138 1.65 -2.62 -14.45
CA ALA A 138 0.95 -3.82 -14.90
C ALA A 138 0.04 -3.54 -16.12
N MET A 139 -0.70 -2.44 -16.12
CA MET A 139 -1.52 -2.02 -17.26
C MET A 139 -0.67 -1.71 -18.50
N PHE A 140 0.49 -1.08 -18.32
CA PHE A 140 1.42 -0.80 -19.42
C PHE A 140 1.99 -2.08 -20.03
N VAL A 141 2.42 -3.04 -19.19
CA VAL A 141 2.87 -4.36 -19.66
C VAL A 141 1.75 -5.06 -20.42
N LEU A 142 0.54 -5.10 -19.86
CA LEU A 142 -0.59 -5.73 -20.52
C LEU A 142 -0.99 -5.02 -21.82
N TYR A 143 -0.87 -3.69 -21.88
CA TYR A 143 -1.11 -2.91 -23.10
C TYR A 143 -0.15 -3.31 -24.24
N ILE A 144 1.13 -3.53 -23.93
CA ILE A 144 2.12 -4.02 -24.92
C ILE A 144 1.77 -5.44 -25.37
N VAL A 145 1.43 -6.32 -24.44
CA VAL A 145 1.03 -7.71 -24.74
C VAL A 145 -0.23 -7.74 -25.61
N ALA A 146 -1.23 -6.92 -25.28
CA ALA A 146 -2.45 -6.76 -26.05
C ALA A 146 -2.22 -6.20 -27.46
N GLY A 147 -1.09 -5.54 -27.71
CA GLY A 147 -0.67 -5.14 -29.06
C GLY A 147 -0.12 -6.28 -29.92
N ARG A 148 0.22 -7.43 -29.32
CA ARG A 148 0.75 -8.62 -30.02
C ARG A 148 -0.21 -9.81 -30.03
N VAL A 149 -1.19 -9.82 -29.13
CA VAL A 149 -2.17 -10.90 -28.99
C VAL A 149 -3.53 -10.40 -29.48
N PRO A 150 -4.05 -10.90 -30.62
CA PRO A 150 -5.32 -10.43 -31.20
C PRO A 150 -6.50 -10.52 -30.24
N GLU A 151 -6.57 -11.59 -29.44
CA GLU A 151 -7.63 -11.82 -28.44
C GLU A 151 -7.73 -10.71 -27.39
N LEU A 152 -6.60 -10.06 -27.08
CA LEU A 152 -6.51 -9.00 -26.08
C LEU A 152 -6.58 -7.59 -26.68
N ALA A 153 -6.61 -7.46 -28.01
CA ALA A 153 -6.57 -6.16 -28.68
C ALA A 153 -7.73 -5.24 -28.26
N GLY A 154 -8.89 -5.83 -27.96
CA GLY A 154 -10.08 -5.13 -27.50
C GLY A 154 -9.95 -4.44 -26.13
N TYR A 155 -8.95 -4.81 -25.30
CA TYR A 155 -8.71 -4.20 -23.98
C TYR A 155 -7.77 -2.98 -24.01
N ARG A 156 -7.12 -2.72 -25.15
CA ARG A 156 -6.13 -1.63 -25.26
C ARG A 156 -6.70 -0.24 -24.93
N PRO A 157 -7.90 0.14 -25.40
CA PRO A 157 -8.49 1.44 -25.06
C PRO A 157 -8.74 1.59 -23.55
N GLN A 158 -9.26 0.57 -22.90
CA GLN A 158 -9.59 0.56 -21.47
C GLN A 158 -8.31 0.59 -20.63
N LEU A 159 -7.30 -0.21 -20.98
CA LEU A 159 -5.99 -0.19 -20.33
C LEU A 159 -5.34 1.19 -20.41
N TYR A 160 -5.40 1.82 -21.58
CA TYR A 160 -4.90 3.17 -21.77
C TYR A 160 -5.67 4.17 -20.89
N LEU A 161 -7.00 4.21 -21.02
CA LEU A 161 -7.86 5.15 -20.30
C LEU A 161 -7.69 5.02 -18.78
N LEU A 162 -7.76 3.80 -18.25
CA LEU A 162 -7.61 3.54 -16.82
C LEU A 162 -6.20 3.84 -16.33
N SER A 163 -5.15 3.59 -17.12
CA SER A 163 -3.78 3.96 -16.74
C SER A 163 -3.59 5.48 -16.63
N VAL A 164 -4.18 6.25 -17.55
CA VAL A 164 -4.13 7.73 -17.53
C VAL A 164 -4.94 8.27 -16.35
N VAL A 165 -6.15 7.75 -16.13
CA VAL A 165 -6.98 8.15 -14.98
C VAL A 165 -6.29 7.80 -13.67
N LEU A 166 -5.73 6.59 -13.55
CA LEU A 166 -4.98 6.14 -12.38
C LEU A 166 -3.76 7.04 -12.12
N LEU A 167 -3.00 7.38 -13.16
CA LEU A 167 -1.87 8.30 -13.07
C LEU A 167 -2.31 9.70 -12.59
N ALA A 168 -3.34 10.26 -13.22
CA ALA A 168 -3.87 11.58 -12.88
C ALA A 168 -4.34 11.64 -11.42
N LEU A 169 -5.13 10.66 -10.98
CA LEU A 169 -5.62 10.57 -9.61
C LEU A 169 -4.46 10.37 -8.61
N THR A 170 -3.43 9.62 -8.98
CA THR A 170 -2.26 9.41 -8.11
C THR A 170 -1.46 10.70 -7.96
N LEU A 171 -1.21 11.42 -9.06
CA LEU A 171 -0.53 12.73 -9.02
C LEU A 171 -1.34 13.74 -8.21
N LEU A 172 -2.67 13.76 -8.39
CA LEU A 172 -3.57 14.63 -7.64
C LEU A 172 -3.46 14.40 -6.13
N LEU A 173 -3.43 13.14 -5.70
CA LEU A 173 -3.28 12.78 -4.29
C LEU A 173 -1.90 13.12 -3.75
N VAL A 174 -0.83 12.71 -4.44
CA VAL A 174 0.54 12.95 -3.99
C VAL A 174 0.83 14.45 -3.90
N ASN A 175 0.38 15.23 -4.89
CA ASN A 175 0.52 16.70 -4.86
C ASN A 175 -0.31 17.31 -3.73
N GLY A 176 -1.54 16.85 -3.53
CA GLY A 176 -2.39 17.31 -2.43
C GLY A 176 -1.76 17.07 -1.06
N ASP A 177 -1.16 15.90 -0.85
CA ASP A 177 -0.49 15.56 0.41
C ASP A 177 0.80 16.36 0.60
N ARG A 178 1.61 16.57 -0.45
CA ARG A 178 2.82 17.41 -0.37
C ARG A 178 2.49 18.86 -0.04
N VAL A 179 1.56 19.47 -0.76
CA VAL A 179 1.14 20.86 -0.51
C VAL A 179 0.61 21.02 0.92
N ARG A 180 -0.15 20.04 1.42
CA ARG A 180 -0.66 20.07 2.80
C ARG A 180 0.46 19.92 3.84
N ASN A 181 1.49 19.13 3.55
CA ASN A 181 2.63 18.93 4.45
C ASN A 181 3.58 20.14 4.46
N GLU A 182 3.76 20.81 3.31
CA GLU A 182 4.66 21.96 3.17
C GLU A 182 4.04 23.27 3.66
N ALA A 183 2.72 23.45 3.54
CA ALA A 183 2.06 24.71 3.88
C ALA A 183 1.86 24.95 5.39
N GLY A 184 2.10 23.97 6.25
CA GLY A 184 1.71 24.06 7.66
C GLY A 184 0.18 24.18 7.83
N ALA A 185 -0.32 24.11 9.07
CA ALA A 185 -1.75 24.03 9.31
C ALA A 185 -2.55 25.25 8.78
N GLU A 186 -3.54 24.96 7.95
CA GLU A 186 -4.78 25.71 7.67
C GLU A 186 -4.69 27.24 7.56
N THR A 187 -4.20 27.74 6.42
CA THR A 187 -4.56 29.08 5.94
C THR A 187 -5.66 28.97 4.88
N SER A 188 -6.68 29.84 4.95
CA SER A 188 -7.81 29.87 3.98
C SER A 188 -7.33 30.09 2.53
N ALA A 189 -6.21 30.79 2.35
CA ALA A 189 -5.53 30.97 1.07
C ALA A 189 -5.08 29.65 0.41
N LEU A 190 -4.74 28.64 1.22
CA LEU A 190 -4.31 27.33 0.73
C LEU A 190 -5.43 26.58 0.00
N SER A 191 -6.68 26.78 0.42
CA SER A 191 -7.83 26.09 -0.17
C SER A 191 -8.03 26.47 -1.65
N ASN A 192 -7.85 27.75 -1.98
CA ASN A 192 -7.95 28.26 -3.35
C ASN A 192 -6.83 27.72 -4.23
N ILE A 193 -5.59 27.69 -3.72
CA ILE A 193 -4.43 27.13 -4.44
C ILE A 193 -4.62 25.63 -4.69
N LEU A 194 -5.11 24.88 -3.71
CA LEU A 194 -5.42 23.46 -3.85
C LEU A 194 -6.53 23.22 -4.89
N THR A 195 -7.59 24.04 -4.90
CA THR A 195 -8.65 23.91 -5.91
C THR A 195 -8.16 24.24 -7.32
N ALA A 196 -7.31 25.26 -7.48
CA ALA A 196 -6.72 25.63 -8.77
C ALA A 196 -5.79 24.52 -9.29
N ASN A 197 -4.94 23.96 -8.42
CA ASN A 197 -4.04 22.85 -8.79
C ASN A 197 -4.83 21.58 -9.15
N ARG A 198 -5.92 21.27 -8.42
CA ARG A 198 -6.83 20.18 -8.78
C ARG A 198 -7.45 20.39 -10.15
N ARG A 199 -7.93 21.60 -10.44
CA ARG A 199 -8.51 21.96 -11.73
C ARG A 199 -7.49 21.82 -12.86
N LEU A 200 -6.26 22.30 -12.66
CA LEU A 200 -5.18 22.17 -13.64
C LEU A 200 -4.83 20.70 -13.90
N THR A 201 -4.72 19.88 -12.85
CA THR A 201 -4.43 18.44 -12.99
C THR A 201 -5.53 17.73 -13.78
N TRP A 202 -6.80 18.06 -13.55
CA TRP A 202 -7.92 17.53 -14.32
C TRP A 202 -7.90 17.98 -15.78
N ILE A 203 -7.56 19.24 -16.05
CA ILE A 203 -7.40 19.77 -17.42
C ILE A 203 -6.29 19.01 -18.15
N VAL A 204 -5.11 18.86 -17.53
CA VAL A 204 -3.98 18.13 -18.11
C VAL A 204 -4.34 16.66 -18.33
N ALA A 205 -4.99 16.02 -17.37
CA ALA A 205 -5.47 14.64 -17.52
C ALA A 205 -6.47 14.50 -18.68
N ALA A 206 -7.42 15.43 -18.80
CA ALA A 206 -8.38 15.45 -19.91
C ALA A 206 -7.67 15.62 -21.25
N PHE A 207 -6.68 16.51 -21.36
CA PHE A 207 -5.87 16.66 -22.58
C PHE A 207 -5.09 15.39 -22.91
N ILE A 208 -4.49 14.70 -21.94
CA ILE A 208 -3.78 13.43 -22.16
C ILE A 208 -4.76 12.36 -22.67
N VAL A 209 -5.94 12.23 -22.05
CA VAL A 209 -6.97 11.29 -22.50
C VAL A 209 -7.42 11.62 -23.93
N LEU A 210 -7.73 12.88 -24.21
CA LEU A 210 -8.21 13.32 -25.53
C LEU A 210 -7.16 13.08 -26.61
N ALA A 211 -5.90 13.45 -26.34
CA ALA A 211 -4.78 13.19 -27.24
C ALA A 211 -4.56 11.68 -27.45
N GLY A 212 -4.77 10.89 -26.40
CA GLY A 212 -4.75 9.44 -26.46
C GLY A 212 -5.89 8.81 -27.27
N MET A 213 -7.08 9.40 -27.26
CA MET A 213 -8.21 8.92 -28.08
C MET A 213 -7.99 9.20 -29.57
N ILE A 214 -7.33 10.31 -29.92
CA ILE A 214 -7.12 10.73 -31.31
C ILE A 214 -6.03 9.91 -32.03
N GLY A 215 -5.07 9.32 -31.31
CA GLY A 215 -3.99 8.55 -31.96
C GLY A 215 -3.30 7.49 -31.11
N GLY A 216 -3.72 7.29 -29.86
CA GLY A 216 -3.00 6.46 -28.90
C GLY A 216 -1.62 7.03 -28.52
N PRO A 217 -0.91 6.39 -27.58
CA PRO A 217 0.46 6.78 -27.23
C PRO A 217 1.42 6.69 -28.42
N THR A 218 1.17 5.75 -29.34
CA THR A 218 1.93 5.62 -30.60
C THR A 218 1.67 6.77 -31.56
N GLY A 219 0.45 7.33 -31.62
CA GLY A 219 0.12 8.46 -32.49
C GLY A 219 0.82 9.74 -32.06
N ILE A 220 0.84 10.01 -30.75
CA ILE A 220 1.58 11.16 -30.19
C ILE A 220 3.08 10.98 -30.38
N LEU A 221 3.64 9.80 -30.06
CA LEU A 221 5.06 9.53 -30.29
C LEU A 221 5.43 9.58 -31.76
N ASN A 222 4.56 9.11 -32.66
CA ASN A 222 4.76 9.22 -34.11
C ASN A 222 4.56 10.65 -34.62
N ALA A 223 3.72 11.47 -33.98
CA ALA A 223 3.55 12.88 -34.30
C ALA A 223 4.76 13.69 -33.82
N ILE A 224 5.26 13.44 -32.60
CA ILE A 224 6.50 14.02 -32.07
C ILE A 224 7.69 13.56 -32.92
N ARG A 225 7.76 12.28 -33.29
CA ARG A 225 8.78 11.75 -34.22
C ARG A 225 8.70 12.45 -35.57
N ARG A 226 7.50 12.60 -36.15
CA ARG A 226 7.30 13.30 -37.44
C ARG A 226 7.69 14.77 -37.35
N TRP A 227 7.28 15.45 -36.28
CA TRP A 227 7.64 16.84 -36.00
C TRP A 227 9.15 17.00 -35.79
N TRP A 228 9.76 16.14 -34.99
CA TRP A 228 11.21 16.11 -34.77
C TRP A 228 11.97 15.87 -36.07
N LEU A 229 11.56 14.88 -36.87
CA LEU A 229 12.14 14.62 -38.18
C LEU A 229 11.92 15.80 -39.14
N SER A 230 10.80 16.54 -39.03
CA SER A 230 10.55 17.73 -39.86
C SER A 230 11.44 18.93 -39.52
N LEU A 231 12.04 18.97 -38.33
CA LEU A 231 13.04 20.00 -37.97
C LEU A 231 14.41 19.74 -38.60
N PHE A 232 14.72 18.47 -38.91
CA PHE A 232 16.00 18.06 -39.50
C PHE A 232 15.90 17.73 -41.00
N ALA A 233 14.72 17.34 -41.49
CA ALA A 233 14.43 17.21 -42.90
C ALA A 233 13.88 18.56 -43.39
N GLY A 234 14.72 19.35 -44.07
CA GLY A 234 14.36 20.65 -44.68
C GLY A 234 13.36 20.55 -45.84
N GLY A 235 12.27 19.82 -45.62
CA GLY A 235 11.26 19.46 -46.61
C GLY A 235 10.51 18.24 -46.10
N THR A 236 9.18 18.32 -46.07
CA THR A 236 8.32 17.16 -45.81
C THR A 236 8.80 16.00 -46.68
N PRO A 237 9.08 14.81 -46.12
CA PRO A 237 9.11 13.62 -46.95
C PRO A 237 7.67 13.44 -47.44
N GLN A 238 7.40 13.88 -48.67
CA GLN A 238 6.35 13.29 -49.49
C GLN A 238 6.74 11.82 -49.58
N GLY A 239 6.21 11.02 -48.66
CA GLY A 239 6.20 9.59 -48.82
C GLY A 239 5.57 9.33 -50.17
N ALA A 240 6.31 8.69 -51.07
CA ALA A 240 5.74 8.07 -52.25
C ALA A 240 4.43 7.37 -51.85
N PRO A 241 3.37 7.46 -52.66
CA PRO A 241 2.14 6.74 -52.37
C PRO A 241 2.51 5.28 -52.11
N VAL A 242 2.17 4.79 -50.92
CA VAL A 242 2.20 3.34 -50.66
C VAL A 242 1.35 2.74 -51.78
N PRO A 243 1.90 1.88 -52.66
CA PRO A 243 1.07 1.22 -53.64
C PRO A 243 -0.02 0.49 -52.86
N GLU A 244 -1.28 0.82 -53.15
CA GLU A 244 -2.40 0.00 -52.74
C GLU A 244 -2.07 -1.42 -53.19
N SER A 245 -1.73 -2.27 -52.22
CA SER A 245 -1.60 -3.69 -52.48
C SER A 245 -2.95 -4.11 -53.05
N PRO A 246 -3.02 -4.71 -54.26
CA PRO A 246 -4.27 -5.16 -54.82
C PRO A 246 -4.93 -6.04 -53.77
N GLY A 247 -6.16 -5.69 -53.38
CA GLY A 247 -6.93 -6.43 -52.40
C GLY A 247 -6.90 -7.90 -52.79
N MET A 248 -6.18 -8.71 -52.03
CA MET A 248 -6.31 -10.14 -52.17
C MET A 248 -7.79 -10.46 -51.93
N PRO A 249 -8.42 -11.28 -52.80
CA PRO A 249 -9.79 -11.68 -52.59
C PRO A 249 -9.89 -12.26 -51.19
N SER A 250 -10.88 -11.76 -50.43
CA SER A 250 -11.19 -12.30 -49.11
C SER A 250 -11.52 -13.77 -49.30
N ALA A 251 -10.55 -14.64 -49.02
CA ALA A 251 -10.79 -16.07 -48.93
C ALA A 251 -11.87 -16.26 -47.87
N ASP A 252 -12.98 -16.85 -48.31
CA ASP A 252 -14.10 -17.20 -47.44
C ASP A 252 -13.64 -18.37 -46.57
N TYR A 253 -13.22 -18.08 -45.34
CA TYR A 253 -12.79 -19.09 -44.37
C TYR A 253 -13.97 -19.74 -43.63
N SER A 254 -15.21 -19.50 -44.05
CA SER A 254 -16.41 -20.09 -43.42
C SER A 254 -16.43 -21.62 -43.54
N GLU A 255 -15.95 -22.20 -44.65
CA GLU A 255 -15.88 -23.66 -44.82
C GLU A 255 -14.73 -24.33 -44.03
N LEU A 256 -13.68 -23.58 -43.65
CA LEU A 256 -12.57 -24.10 -42.82
C LEU A 256 -12.91 -24.17 -41.32
N LEU A 257 -13.96 -23.47 -40.89
CA LEU A 257 -14.47 -23.52 -39.51
C LEU A 257 -15.44 -24.69 -39.27
N GLU A 258 -16.03 -25.28 -40.32
CA GLU A 258 -16.94 -26.42 -40.21
C GLU A 258 -16.26 -27.80 -40.28
N MET A 259 -15.00 -27.88 -40.75
CA MET A 259 -14.20 -29.13 -40.73
C MET A 259 -13.40 -29.34 -39.43
N GLY A 260 -13.66 -28.55 -38.40
CA GLY A 260 -13.14 -28.77 -37.05
C GLY A 260 -13.92 -29.87 -36.35
N GLU A 261 -13.79 -31.12 -36.81
CA GLU A 261 -14.23 -32.28 -36.05
C GLU A 261 -13.65 -32.14 -34.63
N LYS A 262 -14.52 -32.14 -33.62
CA LYS A 262 -14.15 -31.99 -32.20
C LYS A 262 -13.15 -33.09 -31.85
N GLN A 263 -11.86 -32.82 -32.01
CA GLN A 263 -10.80 -33.68 -31.50
C GLN A 263 -11.05 -33.81 -30.01
N GLU A 264 -11.43 -35.02 -29.60
CA GLU A 264 -11.62 -35.31 -28.19
C GLU A 264 -10.32 -34.95 -27.47
N THR A 265 -10.41 -33.98 -26.57
CA THR A 265 -9.25 -33.53 -25.79
C THR A 265 -8.59 -34.75 -25.16
N PRO A 266 -7.29 -34.98 -25.40
CA PRO A 266 -6.65 -36.21 -25.02
C PRO A 266 -6.72 -36.39 -23.49
N LEU A 267 -6.98 -37.62 -23.04
CA LEU A 267 -7.31 -37.93 -21.64
C LEU A 267 -6.29 -37.40 -20.63
N TRP A 268 -5.00 -37.37 -20.98
CA TRP A 268 -3.94 -36.82 -20.13
C TRP A 268 -4.11 -35.31 -19.88
N LEU A 269 -4.60 -34.56 -20.86
CA LEU A 269 -4.88 -33.12 -20.73
C LEU A 269 -6.06 -32.87 -19.80
N LYS A 270 -7.07 -33.75 -19.85
CA LYS A 270 -8.21 -33.74 -18.90
C LYS A 270 -7.75 -34.05 -17.49
N ILE A 271 -6.87 -35.04 -17.30
CA ILE A 271 -6.31 -35.40 -15.98
C ILE A 271 -5.50 -34.25 -15.39
N ILE A 272 -4.63 -33.61 -16.19
CA ILE A 272 -3.87 -32.42 -15.75
C ILE A 272 -4.82 -31.27 -15.42
N GLY A 273 -5.83 -31.02 -16.24
CA GLY A 273 -6.86 -30.02 -16.00
C GLY A 273 -7.59 -30.26 -14.67
N TYR A 274 -8.00 -31.50 -14.39
CA TYR A 274 -8.61 -31.87 -13.11
C TYR A 274 -7.63 -31.71 -11.94
N ALA A 275 -6.37 -32.11 -12.08
CA ALA A 275 -5.37 -31.94 -11.03
C ALA A 275 -5.16 -30.46 -10.67
N PHE A 276 -5.01 -29.58 -11.67
CA PHE A 276 -4.93 -28.14 -11.44
C PHE A 276 -6.20 -27.57 -10.84
N GLN A 277 -7.36 -28.04 -11.29
CA GLN A 277 -8.65 -27.64 -10.73
C GLN A 277 -8.78 -28.07 -9.25
N THR A 278 -8.35 -29.27 -8.88
CA THR A 278 -8.35 -29.75 -7.50
C THR A 278 -7.41 -28.93 -6.62
N VAL A 279 -6.20 -28.63 -7.09
CA VAL A 279 -5.23 -27.77 -6.39
C VAL A 279 -5.78 -26.35 -6.23
N PHE A 280 -6.41 -25.80 -7.26
CA PHE A 280 -7.06 -24.50 -7.21
C PHE A 280 -8.18 -24.48 -6.17
N TRP A 281 -9.08 -25.48 -6.15
CA TRP A 281 -10.12 -25.58 -5.14
C TRP A 281 -9.57 -25.77 -3.73
N ALA A 282 -8.49 -26.52 -3.56
CA ALA A 282 -7.80 -26.65 -2.27
C ALA A 282 -7.25 -25.29 -1.80
N LEU A 283 -6.67 -24.49 -2.70
CA LEU A 283 -6.21 -23.13 -2.43
C LEU A 283 -7.35 -22.17 -2.09
N VAL A 284 -8.46 -22.21 -2.85
CA VAL A 284 -9.65 -21.40 -2.58
C VAL A 284 -10.28 -21.79 -1.24
N ALA A 285 -10.40 -23.09 -0.95
CA ALA A 285 -10.89 -23.58 0.32
C ALA A 285 -9.98 -23.17 1.49
N ALA A 286 -8.66 -23.26 1.33
CA ALA A 286 -7.69 -22.82 2.34
C ALA A 286 -7.78 -21.30 2.57
N LEU A 287 -7.92 -20.50 1.51
CA LEU A 287 -8.11 -19.05 1.60
C LEU A 287 -9.44 -18.70 2.29
N ALA A 288 -10.52 -19.41 1.95
CA ALA A 288 -11.83 -19.25 2.57
C ALA A 288 -11.79 -19.62 4.07
N LEU A 289 -11.16 -20.74 4.42
CA LEU A 289 -10.90 -21.16 5.81
C LEU A 289 -10.05 -20.13 6.57
N TRP A 290 -9.03 -19.59 5.93
CA TRP A 290 -8.19 -18.54 6.52
C TRP A 290 -8.96 -17.24 6.74
N LEU A 291 -9.79 -16.83 5.78
CA LEU A 291 -10.70 -15.69 5.89
C LEU A 291 -11.72 -15.91 7.02
N LEU A 292 -12.34 -17.09 7.10
CA LEU A 292 -13.24 -17.50 8.16
C LEU A 292 -12.54 -17.46 9.53
N TYR A 293 -11.32 -18.01 9.62
CA TYR A 293 -10.51 -17.95 10.84
C TYR A 293 -10.21 -16.50 11.23
N ARG A 294 -9.93 -15.61 10.28
CA ARG A 294 -9.67 -14.20 10.57
C ARG A 294 -10.94 -13.43 10.96
N LEU A 295 -12.09 -13.80 10.40
CA LEU A 295 -13.39 -13.18 10.65
C LEU A 295 -13.98 -13.64 12.00
N PHE A 296 -13.96 -14.94 12.25
CA PHE A 296 -14.52 -15.59 13.44
C PHE A 296 -13.49 -15.85 14.55
N GLY A 297 -12.19 -15.62 14.33
CA GLY A 297 -11.13 -15.85 15.35
C GLY A 297 -11.27 -15.02 16.62
N ARG A 298 -12.12 -13.99 16.59
CA ARG A 298 -12.54 -13.20 17.76
C ARG A 298 -13.80 -13.74 18.46
N TRP A 299 -14.57 -14.57 17.79
CA TRP A 299 -15.86 -15.15 18.24
C TRP A 299 -15.78 -16.66 18.50
N LEU A 300 -14.66 -17.29 18.18
CA LEU A 300 -14.43 -18.72 18.38
C LEU A 300 -14.31 -19.05 19.89
N PRO A 301 -15.09 -20.02 20.40
CA PRO A 301 -14.98 -20.51 21.78
C PRO A 301 -13.54 -20.92 22.11
N ASN A 302 -13.13 -20.71 23.36
CA ASN A 302 -11.74 -20.91 23.83
C ASN A 302 -11.17 -22.30 23.47
N GLY A 303 -12.01 -23.34 23.37
CA GLY A 303 -11.62 -24.70 23.01
C GLY A 303 -11.03 -24.83 21.60
N ILE A 304 -11.68 -24.26 20.58
CA ILE A 304 -11.21 -24.36 19.19
C ILE A 304 -9.96 -23.47 18.98
N ARG A 305 -9.88 -22.35 19.70
CA ARG A 305 -8.70 -21.48 19.70
C ARG A 305 -7.45 -22.21 20.21
N ASN A 306 -7.63 -23.08 21.20
CA ASN A 306 -6.55 -23.94 21.72
C ASN A 306 -6.19 -25.07 20.75
N LEU A 307 -7.15 -25.65 20.02
CA LEU A 307 -6.88 -26.66 18.99
C LEU A 307 -6.04 -26.08 17.85
N VAL A 308 -6.42 -24.90 17.34
CA VAL A 308 -5.67 -24.18 16.30
C VAL A 308 -4.28 -23.77 16.78
N ARG A 309 -4.14 -23.32 18.04
CA ARG A 309 -2.81 -23.06 18.63
C ARG A 309 -1.94 -24.32 18.70
N LYS A 310 -2.51 -25.48 19.07
CA LYS A 310 -1.78 -26.75 19.11
C LYS A 310 -1.33 -27.20 17.71
N ILE A 311 -2.19 -27.03 16.71
CA ILE A 311 -1.87 -27.35 15.30
C ILE A 311 -0.81 -26.38 14.75
N ALA A 312 -0.97 -25.08 14.97
CA ALA A 312 -0.01 -24.07 14.54
C ALA A 312 1.35 -24.18 15.25
N ALA A 313 1.36 -24.62 16.51
CA ALA A 313 2.58 -24.91 17.25
C ALA A 313 3.29 -26.16 16.71
N ARG A 314 2.54 -27.21 16.36
CA ARG A 314 3.09 -28.42 15.70
C ARG A 314 3.64 -28.14 14.30
N LEU A 315 3.04 -27.21 13.57
CA LEU A 315 3.45 -26.83 12.21
C LEU A 315 4.52 -25.72 12.16
N GLY A 316 5.05 -25.25 13.30
CA GLY A 316 6.13 -24.25 13.35
C GLY A 316 5.78 -22.83 12.87
N LEU A 317 4.53 -22.60 12.43
CA LEU A 317 4.04 -21.34 11.83
C LEU A 317 4.07 -20.13 12.79
N MET A 318 4.20 -20.35 14.10
CA MET A 318 4.16 -19.30 15.12
C MET A 318 5.52 -18.60 15.34
N ARG A 319 6.61 -19.11 14.76
CA ARG A 319 7.95 -18.53 14.98
C ARG A 319 8.17 -17.22 14.21
N GLU A 320 7.44 -17.00 13.11
CA GLU A 320 7.53 -15.77 12.30
C GLU A 320 6.53 -14.68 12.70
N MET A 321 5.34 -15.04 13.19
CA MET A 321 4.32 -14.03 13.53
C MET A 321 4.64 -13.23 14.79
N ARG A 322 5.48 -13.74 15.69
CA ARG A 322 5.86 -13.03 16.92
C ARG A 322 6.81 -11.86 16.68
N ALA A 323 7.55 -11.85 15.56
CA ALA A 323 8.43 -10.75 15.19
C ALA A 323 7.68 -9.50 14.68
N VAL A 324 6.40 -9.64 14.28
CA VAL A 324 5.61 -8.55 13.70
C VAL A 324 4.69 -7.87 14.73
N GLN A 325 4.45 -8.50 15.88
CA GLN A 325 3.45 -8.04 16.86
C GLN A 325 4.03 -7.26 18.06
N SER A 326 5.35 -7.21 18.24
CA SER A 326 6.01 -6.51 19.37
C SER A 326 6.32 -5.02 19.11
N GLY A 327 5.73 -4.41 18.08
CA GLY A 327 5.97 -3.00 17.70
C GLY A 327 4.87 -2.01 18.07
N ALA A 328 3.85 -2.41 18.84
CA ALA A 328 2.74 -1.54 19.22
C ALA A 328 2.74 -1.28 20.73
N SER A 329 3.60 -0.37 21.18
CA SER A 329 3.51 0.18 22.53
C SER A 329 4.01 1.62 22.52
N TYR A 330 3.07 2.56 22.69
CA TYR A 330 3.22 3.94 23.14
C TYR A 330 4.36 4.78 22.50
N THR A 331 4.01 5.61 21.52
CA THR A 331 4.85 6.76 21.12
C THR A 331 4.11 8.04 21.49
N ASP A 332 4.51 8.65 22.60
CA ASP A 332 4.28 10.08 22.83
C ASP A 332 4.89 10.83 21.64
N ARG A 333 4.07 11.65 20.98
CA ARG A 333 4.55 12.58 19.96
C ARG A 333 5.20 13.77 20.66
N ALA A 334 6.47 13.62 21.00
CA ALA A 334 7.33 14.79 21.20
C ALA A 334 7.69 15.32 19.80
N GLU A 335 7.16 16.48 19.45
CA GLU A 335 7.65 17.26 18.32
C GLU A 335 9.14 17.56 18.54
N LYS A 336 9.99 16.99 17.67
CA LYS A 336 11.39 17.39 17.57
C LYS A 336 11.49 18.45 16.49
N LEU A 337 11.89 19.65 16.89
CA LEU A 337 12.41 20.68 16.00
C LEU A 337 13.51 20.07 15.12
N SER A 338 13.35 20.20 13.81
CA SER A 338 14.27 19.71 12.80
C SER A 338 15.59 20.48 12.88
N ALA A 339 16.67 19.80 13.24
CA ALA A 339 18.02 20.20 12.87
C ALA A 339 18.30 19.71 11.45
N GLU A 340 19.01 20.56 10.71
CA GLU A 340 19.24 20.54 9.27
C GLU A 340 19.77 19.23 8.68
N GLU A 341 19.49 19.10 7.39
CA GLU A 341 19.79 17.99 6.52
C GLU A 341 21.28 17.65 6.44
N THR A 342 21.63 16.37 6.61
CA THR A 342 22.81 15.82 5.93
C THR A 342 22.67 14.32 5.71
N GLY A 343 22.76 13.91 4.44
CA GLY A 343 23.32 12.62 4.06
C GLY A 343 22.39 11.40 4.08
N LYS A 344 21.74 11.15 2.93
CA LYS A 344 21.22 9.83 2.56
C LYS A 344 22.35 8.78 2.58
N ARG A 345 22.27 7.76 3.44
CA ARG A 345 22.75 6.40 3.11
C ARG A 345 22.06 5.33 3.94
N LYS A 346 21.52 4.34 3.23
CA LYS A 346 20.87 3.12 3.73
C LYS A 346 21.69 2.46 4.84
N ARG A 347 21.17 2.43 6.07
CA ARG A 347 21.65 1.50 7.10
C ARG A 347 20.56 0.47 7.38
N ARG A 348 20.78 -0.71 6.79
CA ARG A 348 20.04 -1.93 7.13
C ARG A 348 20.30 -2.26 8.60
N PHE A 349 19.22 -2.67 9.24
CA PHE A 349 19.14 -3.25 10.57
C PHE A 349 20.27 -4.26 10.84
N ARG A 350 21.03 -4.00 11.90
CA ARG A 350 21.79 -5.01 12.63
C ARG A 350 21.58 -4.75 14.12
N PHE A 351 20.44 -5.21 14.63
CA PHE A 351 20.22 -5.40 16.06
C PHE A 351 20.74 -6.80 16.41
N GLY A 352 21.75 -6.86 17.27
CA GLY A 352 22.36 -8.10 17.73
C GLY A 352 23.62 -7.79 18.51
N SER A 353 23.45 -7.70 19.84
CA SER A 353 24.44 -7.91 20.91
C SER A 353 25.87 -7.40 20.69
N GLY A 354 26.29 -6.44 21.53
CA GLY A 354 27.71 -6.31 21.89
C GLY A 354 28.47 -5.12 21.31
N ARG A 355 27.82 -4.01 20.97
CA ARG A 355 28.56 -2.75 20.80
C ARG A 355 29.00 -2.26 22.19
N ARG A 356 30.21 -2.64 22.59
CA ARG A 356 31.06 -1.79 23.43
C ARG A 356 31.07 -0.43 22.76
N GLU A 357 30.30 0.52 23.30
CA GLU A 357 30.61 1.94 23.06
C GLU A 357 32.05 2.09 23.52
N ALA A 358 32.96 2.34 22.57
CA ALA A 358 34.34 2.60 22.87
C ALA A 358 34.37 3.69 23.95
N GLU A 359 35.22 3.50 24.95
CA GLU A 359 35.57 4.53 25.91
C GLU A 359 35.81 5.82 25.13
N TYR A 360 34.98 6.84 25.39
CA TYR A 360 35.06 8.10 24.68
C TYR A 360 36.35 8.79 25.13
N ALA A 361 37.40 8.67 24.31
CA ALA A 361 38.72 9.28 24.53
C ALA A 361 38.82 10.71 23.94
N GLY A 362 37.70 11.30 23.52
CA GLY A 362 37.66 12.67 23.03
C GLY A 362 37.70 13.70 24.16
N ASP A 363 37.97 14.95 23.81
CA ASP A 363 38.18 16.05 24.77
C ASP A 363 36.88 16.76 25.20
N ASP A 364 35.72 16.37 24.66
CA ASP A 364 34.44 16.95 25.07
C ASP A 364 34.07 16.49 26.50
N PRO A 365 34.04 17.40 27.50
CA PRO A 365 33.75 17.04 28.89
C PRO A 365 32.31 16.53 29.06
N ARG A 366 31.36 16.94 28.21
CA ARG A 366 29.97 16.47 28.27
C ARG A 366 29.84 15.01 27.90
N LEU A 367 30.54 14.59 26.85
CA LEU A 367 30.53 13.22 26.36
C LEU A 367 31.36 12.30 27.27
N ARG A 368 32.49 12.79 27.79
CA ARG A 368 33.34 12.06 28.74
C ARG A 368 32.66 11.81 30.08
N TYR A 369 31.96 12.80 30.64
CA TYR A 369 31.17 12.58 31.85
C TYR A 369 30.04 11.55 31.61
N ARG A 370 29.35 11.65 30.48
CA ARG A 370 28.27 10.72 30.12
C ARG A 370 28.74 9.28 29.98
N SER A 371 29.90 9.03 29.38
CA SER A 371 30.44 7.67 29.24
C SER A 371 30.76 7.04 30.60
N VAL A 372 31.36 7.79 31.52
CA VAL A 372 31.68 7.35 32.88
C VAL A 372 30.40 7.01 33.66
N VAL A 373 29.38 7.87 33.62
CA VAL A 373 28.10 7.60 34.30
C VAL A 373 27.41 6.37 33.71
N LEU A 374 27.37 6.22 32.38
CA LEU A 374 26.76 5.04 31.74
C LEU A 374 27.51 3.75 32.08
N GLN A 375 28.84 3.80 32.18
CA GLN A 375 29.64 2.65 32.61
C GLN A 375 29.36 2.28 34.06
N ALA A 376 29.23 3.27 34.94
CA ALA A 376 28.89 3.04 36.35
C ALA A 376 27.47 2.48 36.53
N LEU A 377 26.49 2.97 35.78
CA LEU A 377 25.13 2.41 35.75
C LEU A 377 25.13 0.94 35.32
N ARG A 378 25.94 0.57 34.31
CA ARG A 378 26.12 -0.83 33.90
C ARG A 378 26.78 -1.69 34.98
N LYS A 379 27.67 -1.11 35.78
CA LYS A 379 28.30 -1.77 36.95
C LYS A 379 27.38 -1.81 38.19
N GLY A 380 26.16 -1.28 38.10
CA GLY A 380 25.12 -1.41 39.13
C GLY A 380 24.91 -0.17 40.00
N LEU A 381 25.41 1.00 39.60
CA LEU A 381 25.09 2.27 40.28
C LEU A 381 23.56 2.53 40.21
N PRO A 382 22.86 2.76 41.34
CA PRO A 382 21.44 3.09 41.34
C PRO A 382 21.21 4.47 40.72
N PHE A 383 20.32 4.55 39.73
CA PHE A 383 19.98 5.82 39.10
C PHE A 383 18.95 6.60 39.93
N VAL A 384 19.30 7.82 40.34
CA VAL A 384 18.41 8.73 41.07
C VAL A 384 18.30 10.03 40.27
N SER A 385 17.10 10.32 39.76
CA SER A 385 16.87 11.45 38.85
C SER A 385 17.01 12.83 39.49
N SER A 386 16.92 12.92 40.82
CA SER A 386 17.06 14.18 41.55
C SER A 386 18.52 14.59 41.81
N ARG A 387 19.50 13.73 41.52
CA ARG A 387 20.90 14.01 41.83
C ARG A 387 21.54 14.97 40.85
N THR A 388 22.32 15.90 41.39
CA THR A 388 23.15 16.79 40.57
C THR A 388 24.39 16.07 40.04
N PRO A 389 25.05 16.60 38.99
CA PRO A 389 26.32 16.04 38.50
C PRO A 389 27.40 15.96 39.58
N ALA A 390 27.42 16.94 40.50
CA ALA A 390 28.33 16.98 41.65
C ALA A 390 28.03 15.89 42.69
N GLU A 391 26.76 15.66 42.99
CA GLU A 391 26.35 14.56 43.88
C GLU A 391 26.64 13.19 43.27
N THR A 392 26.38 13.04 41.97
CA THR A 392 26.70 11.81 41.23
C THR A 392 28.21 11.59 41.18
N GLY A 393 29.00 12.65 41.03
CA GLY A 393 30.47 12.61 41.12
C GLY A 393 30.97 12.13 42.49
N LYS A 394 30.43 12.69 43.58
CA LYS A 394 30.79 12.25 44.94
C LYS A 394 30.48 10.78 45.21
N GLU A 395 29.34 10.30 44.73
CA GLU A 395 28.96 8.89 44.87
C GLU A 395 29.84 7.96 44.01
N LEU A 396 30.18 8.39 42.80
CA LEU A 396 31.12 7.69 41.93
C LEU A 396 32.53 7.63 42.52
N ALA A 397 32.98 8.67 43.24
CA ALA A 397 34.28 8.69 43.93
C ALA A 397 34.33 7.72 45.13
N GLN A 398 33.19 7.45 45.76
CA GLN A 398 33.08 6.57 46.93
C GLN A 398 32.88 5.10 46.57
N SER A 399 32.67 4.79 45.28
CA SER A 399 32.17 3.48 44.86
C SER A 399 33.06 2.79 43.82
N ARG A 400 33.00 1.46 43.79
CA ARG A 400 33.75 0.58 42.88
C ARG A 400 33.31 0.64 41.41
N TYR A 401 32.57 1.68 41.01
CA TYR A 401 31.91 1.76 39.71
C TYR A 401 32.73 2.51 38.65
N THR A 402 33.82 3.16 39.04
CA THR A 402 34.75 3.86 38.12
C THR A 402 36.19 3.46 38.38
N GLU A 403 37.03 3.62 37.36
CA GLU A 403 38.49 3.41 37.43
C GLU A 403 39.24 4.74 37.61
N LEU A 404 38.52 5.88 37.58
CA LEU A 404 39.08 7.21 37.79
C LEU A 404 39.36 7.47 39.27
N SER A 405 40.46 8.18 39.55
CA SER A 405 40.74 8.68 40.89
C SER A 405 39.72 9.75 41.30
N PRO A 406 39.47 9.95 42.61
CA PRO A 406 38.55 10.98 43.10
C PRO A 406 38.87 12.38 42.55
N SER A 407 40.15 12.74 42.47
CA SER A 407 40.61 14.02 41.93
C SER A 407 40.32 14.19 40.42
N GLU A 408 40.44 13.13 39.63
CA GLU A 408 40.13 13.18 38.18
C GLU A 408 38.64 13.30 37.94
N LEU A 409 37.84 12.66 38.79
CA LEU A 409 36.39 12.71 38.70
C LEU A 409 35.85 14.10 39.09
N ASP A 410 36.39 14.72 40.14
CA ASP A 410 36.05 16.08 40.53
C ASP A 410 36.40 17.08 39.42
N GLN A 411 37.56 16.94 38.79
CA GLN A 411 37.94 17.75 37.62
C GLN A 411 37.01 17.53 36.41
N LEU A 412 36.57 16.28 36.18
CA LEU A 412 35.65 15.97 35.09
C LEU A 412 34.25 16.58 35.33
N VAL A 413 33.77 16.51 36.57
CA VAL A 413 32.50 17.13 37.00
C VAL A 413 32.57 18.65 36.85
N GLU A 414 33.69 19.26 37.24
CA GLU A 414 33.87 20.71 37.15
C GLU A 414 33.87 21.16 35.68
N ARG A 415 34.64 20.48 34.81
CA ARG A 415 34.64 20.74 33.36
C ARG A 415 33.27 20.53 32.73
N TYR A 416 32.52 19.52 33.18
CA TYR A 416 31.15 19.27 32.74
C TYR A 416 30.21 20.42 33.11
N ASN A 417 30.29 20.89 34.36
CA ASN A 417 29.48 22.01 34.86
C ASN A 417 29.85 23.31 34.15
N GLN A 418 31.14 23.60 33.98
CA GLN A 418 31.62 24.75 33.22
C GLN A 418 31.14 24.72 31.77
N ALA A 419 31.23 23.57 31.10
CA ALA A 419 30.70 23.44 29.73
C ALA A 419 29.17 23.57 29.68
N ARG A 420 28.43 23.26 30.75
CA ARG A 420 26.95 23.31 30.79
C ARG A 420 26.39 24.65 31.23
N TYR A 421 27.08 25.36 32.12
CA TYR A 421 26.61 26.57 32.79
C TYR A 421 27.51 27.79 32.55
N GLY A 422 28.73 27.63 32.06
CA GLY A 422 29.72 28.71 31.88
C GLY A 422 29.51 29.62 30.67
N GLU A 423 28.57 29.34 29.77
CA GLU A 423 28.17 30.26 28.68
C GLU A 423 27.08 31.26 29.11
N LYS A 424 26.80 31.39 30.42
CA LYS A 424 25.74 32.25 30.97
C LYS A 424 26.25 33.44 31.80
N GLU A 425 27.55 33.69 31.79
CA GLU A 425 28.15 34.99 32.18
C GLU A 425 28.68 35.67 30.92
#